data_AF-A0A4P8SN83-F1
#
_entry.id   AF-A0A4P8SN83-F1
#
_cell.length_a   1.000
_cell.length_b   1.000
_cell.length_c   1.000
_cell.angle_alpha   90.00
_cell.angle_beta   90.00
_cell.angle_gamma   90.00
#
_symmetry.space_group_name_H-M   'P 1'
#
loop_
_entity.id
_entity.type
_entity.pdbx_description
1 polymer ?
#
loop_
_entity_poly.entity_id
_entity_poly.type
_entity_poly.pdbx_seq_one_letter_code
_entity_poly.pdbx_strand_id
1 'polypeptide(L)'
;MVVPAEPCSAAGLFDPLAEVGGRSILSHTIQRAHESGASMVIVATECLDIARHVPQHGAMAVMVNGCVNDLERVAAAVTQLVDAKVIMASVITVSLPANEPLFPGCHIKQLVGDFDKRAADMATVAVQHVSDAQAADPGIVKTVTDKYGRALYFSRSSIPCMAGHQPNMPRSPAATGFARCRFSPAAPKLCGSTAHGA
;
A
#
# COMPACT_ATOMS: atom_id res chain seq x y z
N MET A 1 5.68 -8.31 6.54
CA MET A 1 4.52 -7.81 5.77
C MET A 1 3.25 -8.24 6.48
N VAL A 2 2.30 -7.34 6.67
CA VAL A 2 0.97 -7.64 7.19
C VAL A 2 -0.05 -7.24 6.13
N VAL A 3 -0.93 -8.16 5.77
CA VAL A 3 -2.01 -7.98 4.80
C VAL A 3 -3.32 -7.97 5.57
N PRO A 4 -3.91 -6.80 5.86
CA PRO A 4 -5.26 -6.75 6.40
C PRO A 4 -6.24 -7.24 5.32
N ALA A 5 -7.11 -8.18 5.71
CA ALA A 5 -8.06 -8.82 4.81
C ALA A 5 -9.44 -8.97 5.47
N GLU A 6 -10.48 -8.56 4.75
CA GLU A 6 -11.90 -8.77 5.03
C GLU A 6 -12.59 -9.05 3.70
N PRO A 7 -13.71 -9.80 3.57
CA PRO A 7 -14.67 -10.17 4.63
C PRO A 7 -15.21 -11.63 4.54
N CYS A 8 -16.10 -12.00 5.48
CA CYS A 8 -17.02 -13.13 5.32
C CYS A 8 -18.52 -12.68 5.16
N SER A 9 -18.74 -11.38 4.84
CA SER A 9 -20.01 -10.63 4.54
C SER A 9 -20.83 -10.13 5.76
N ALA A 10 -21.53 -8.98 5.71
CA ALA A 10 -22.54 -8.54 4.73
C ALA A 10 -22.24 -7.18 4.03
N ALA A 11 -22.39 -7.12 2.71
CA ALA A 11 -22.34 -5.90 1.85
C ALA A 11 -20.95 -5.26 1.55
N GLY A 12 -19.86 -6.01 1.66
CA GLY A 12 -18.56 -5.58 1.12
C GLY A 12 -18.56 -5.57 -0.42
N LEU A 13 -18.13 -4.46 -1.04
CA LEU A 13 -17.93 -4.33 -2.50
C LEU A 13 -16.75 -5.18 -3.02
N PHE A 14 -15.95 -5.75 -2.11
CA PHE A 14 -14.72 -6.47 -2.38
C PHE A 14 -14.69 -7.76 -1.57
N ASP A 15 -14.26 -8.86 -2.20
CA ASP A 15 -14.04 -10.16 -1.57
C ASP A 15 -12.61 -10.64 -1.86
N PRO A 16 -11.73 -10.79 -0.85
CA PRO A 16 -10.37 -11.29 -1.02
C PRO A 16 -10.29 -12.70 -1.60
N LEU A 17 -11.34 -13.51 -1.41
CA LEU A 17 -11.40 -14.88 -1.92
C LEU A 17 -11.97 -14.93 -3.34
N ALA A 18 -12.49 -13.83 -3.88
CA ALA A 18 -12.93 -13.77 -5.27
C ALA A 18 -11.76 -14.10 -6.22
N GLU A 19 -12.06 -14.85 -7.28
CA GLU A 19 -11.05 -15.31 -8.22
C GLU A 19 -10.82 -14.31 -9.36
N VAL A 20 -9.54 -14.07 -9.66
CA VAL A 20 -9.08 -13.31 -10.82
C VAL A 20 -7.99 -14.12 -11.50
N GLY A 21 -8.26 -14.60 -12.71
CA GLY A 21 -7.30 -15.43 -13.48
C GLY A 21 -6.99 -16.78 -12.84
N GLY A 22 -7.99 -17.42 -12.19
CA GLY A 22 -7.86 -18.76 -11.59
C GLY A 22 -7.12 -18.80 -10.24
N ARG A 23 -6.91 -17.65 -9.60
CA ARG A 23 -6.39 -17.53 -8.23
C ARG A 23 -7.18 -16.45 -7.50
N SER A 24 -7.31 -16.57 -6.17
CA SER A 24 -7.99 -15.52 -5.42
C SER A 24 -7.18 -14.22 -5.41
N ILE A 25 -7.87 -13.10 -5.25
CA ILE A 25 -7.26 -11.77 -5.12
C ILE A 25 -6.23 -11.77 -3.98
N LEU A 26 -6.57 -12.37 -2.83
CA LEU A 26 -5.68 -12.50 -1.70
C LEU A 26 -4.41 -13.28 -2.02
N SER A 27 -4.50 -14.36 -2.80
CA SER A 27 -3.33 -15.14 -3.23
C SER A 27 -2.37 -14.31 -4.07
N HIS A 28 -2.89 -13.44 -4.96
CA HIS A 28 -2.06 -12.50 -5.71
C HIS A 28 -1.35 -11.51 -4.79
N THR A 29 -2.06 -10.93 -3.82
CA THR A 29 -1.48 -9.99 -2.84
C THR A 29 -0.39 -10.66 -1.99
N ILE A 30 -0.62 -11.89 -1.51
CA ILE A 30 0.39 -12.68 -0.78
C ILE A 30 1.62 -12.92 -1.66
N GLN A 31 1.43 -13.25 -2.94
CA GLN A 31 2.55 -13.42 -3.87
C GLN A 31 3.37 -12.12 -4.00
N ARG A 32 2.73 -10.95 -4.14
CA ARG A 32 3.42 -9.65 -4.19
C ARG A 32 4.16 -9.34 -2.90
N ALA A 33 3.58 -9.70 -1.76
CA ALA A 33 4.24 -9.59 -0.45
C ALA A 33 5.53 -10.42 -0.41
N HIS A 34 5.53 -11.65 -0.92
CA HIS A 34 6.75 -12.47 -1.00
C HIS A 34 7.79 -11.89 -1.97
N GLU A 35 7.37 -11.43 -3.16
CA GLU A 35 8.26 -10.81 -4.15
C GLU A 35 8.97 -9.56 -3.64
N SER A 36 8.38 -8.88 -2.63
CA SER A 36 9.04 -7.75 -1.97
C SER A 36 10.28 -8.12 -1.15
N GLY A 37 10.47 -9.40 -0.83
CA GLY A 37 11.52 -9.89 0.05
C GLY A 37 11.17 -9.83 1.53
N ALA A 38 9.87 -9.75 1.87
CA ALA A 38 9.43 -9.79 3.26
C ALA A 38 9.81 -11.12 3.92
N SER A 39 10.50 -11.06 5.06
CA SER A 39 10.90 -12.26 5.83
C SER A 39 9.72 -13.07 6.36
N MET A 40 8.57 -12.41 6.54
CA MET A 40 7.33 -13.03 7.00
C MET A 40 6.14 -12.29 6.35
N VAL A 41 5.17 -13.06 5.87
CA VAL A 41 3.89 -12.56 5.35
C VAL A 41 2.79 -13.04 6.28
N ILE A 42 2.08 -12.08 6.86
CA ILE A 42 0.97 -12.29 7.79
C ILE A 42 -0.30 -11.79 7.13
N VAL A 43 -1.39 -12.53 7.23
CA VAL A 43 -2.72 -12.05 6.87
C VAL A 43 -3.53 -11.89 8.15
N ALA A 44 -3.95 -10.66 8.42
CA ALA A 44 -4.77 -10.32 9.59
C ALA A 44 -6.23 -10.26 9.16
N THR A 45 -7.07 -11.13 9.74
CA THR A 45 -8.47 -11.29 9.33
C THR A 45 -9.36 -11.70 10.50
N GLU A 46 -10.66 -11.43 10.40
CA GLU A 46 -11.69 -11.96 11.32
C GLU A 46 -12.48 -13.11 10.66
N CYS A 47 -12.26 -13.34 9.36
CA CYS A 47 -12.98 -14.30 8.55
C CYS A 47 -12.25 -15.65 8.54
N LEU A 48 -12.92 -16.69 9.05
CA LEU A 48 -12.35 -18.03 9.16
C LEU A 48 -12.00 -18.64 7.81
N ASP A 49 -12.77 -18.35 6.76
CA ASP A 49 -12.50 -18.89 5.43
C ASP A 49 -11.24 -18.28 4.82
N ILE A 50 -11.02 -16.98 5.03
CA ILE A 50 -9.75 -16.32 4.70
C ILE A 50 -8.61 -16.96 5.50
N ALA A 51 -8.77 -17.14 6.81
CA ALA A 51 -7.72 -17.71 7.65
C ALA A 51 -7.33 -19.14 7.23
N ARG A 52 -8.28 -19.94 6.74
CA ARG A 52 -8.04 -21.30 6.22
C ARG A 52 -7.36 -21.29 4.84
N HIS A 53 -7.64 -20.28 4.03
CA HIS A 53 -7.06 -20.12 2.69
C HIS A 53 -5.57 -19.77 2.74
N VAL A 54 -5.18 -18.92 3.69
CA VAL A 54 -3.85 -18.29 3.76
C VAL A 54 -2.66 -19.27 3.83
N PRO A 55 -2.66 -20.32 4.67
CA PRO A 55 -1.52 -21.25 4.77
C PRO A 55 -1.16 -21.94 3.46
N GLN A 56 -2.12 -22.13 2.56
CA GLN A 56 -1.91 -22.75 1.25
C GLN A 56 -1.01 -21.90 0.34
N HIS A 57 -0.79 -20.64 0.70
CA HIS A 57 0.02 -19.67 -0.04
C HIS A 57 1.32 -19.29 0.70
N GLY A 58 1.74 -20.07 1.70
CA GLY A 58 3.02 -19.85 2.40
C GLY A 58 3.03 -18.62 3.32
N ALA A 59 1.85 -18.14 3.71
CA ALA A 59 1.68 -17.05 4.66
C ALA A 59 1.03 -17.54 5.97
N MET A 60 1.13 -16.73 7.03
CA MET A 60 0.55 -17.01 8.33
C MET A 60 -0.75 -16.22 8.51
N ALA A 61 -1.84 -16.89 8.87
CA ALA A 61 -3.07 -16.21 9.27
C ALA A 61 -3.02 -15.84 10.75
N VAL A 62 -3.42 -14.61 11.08
CA VAL A 62 -3.65 -14.16 12.46
C VAL A 62 -5.10 -13.72 12.58
N MET A 63 -5.82 -14.38 13.48
CA MET A 63 -7.19 -14.02 13.80
C MET A 63 -7.18 -12.78 14.70
N VAL A 64 -7.91 -11.77 14.28
CA VAL A 64 -8.12 -10.52 15.03
C VAL A 64 -9.62 -10.22 15.06
N ASN A 65 -10.07 -9.43 16.02
CA ASN A 65 -11.49 -9.15 16.22
C ASN A 65 -11.70 -7.67 16.58
N GLY A 66 -12.86 -7.11 16.18
CA GLY A 66 -13.32 -5.81 16.63
C GLY A 66 -12.51 -4.62 16.09
N CYS A 67 -11.77 -4.82 14.99
CA CYS A 67 -11.01 -3.75 14.35
C CYS A 67 -11.92 -2.96 13.40
N VAL A 68 -11.91 -1.64 13.51
CA VAL A 68 -12.76 -0.76 12.69
C VAL A 68 -12.10 -0.42 11.35
N ASN A 69 -10.77 -0.54 11.26
CA ASN A 69 -9.99 -0.20 10.08
C ASN A 69 -8.73 -1.07 9.95
N ASP A 70 -8.09 -0.99 8.78
CA ASP A 70 -6.87 -1.74 8.46
C ASP A 70 -5.69 -1.45 9.39
N LEU A 71 -5.56 -0.22 9.89
CA LEU A 71 -4.45 0.13 10.78
C LEU A 71 -4.61 -0.55 12.15
N GLU A 72 -5.81 -0.52 12.73
CA GLU A 72 -6.14 -1.26 13.94
C GLU A 72 -5.95 -2.77 13.74
N ARG A 73 -6.34 -3.28 12.57
CA ARG A 73 -6.18 -4.69 12.19
C ARG A 73 -4.72 -5.12 12.17
N VAL A 74 -3.86 -4.31 11.55
CA VAL A 74 -2.40 -4.52 11.53
C VAL A 74 -1.83 -4.44 12.94
N ALA A 75 -2.20 -3.41 13.72
CA ALA A 75 -1.71 -3.23 15.08
C ALA A 75 -2.09 -4.41 15.99
N ALA A 76 -3.33 -4.87 15.94
CA ALA A 76 -3.81 -6.02 16.70
C ALA A 76 -3.01 -7.29 16.37
N ALA A 77 -2.78 -7.56 15.08
CA ALA A 77 -2.00 -8.72 14.65
C ALA A 77 -0.54 -8.65 15.10
N VAL A 78 0.10 -7.48 14.95
CA VAL A 78 1.49 -7.28 15.38
C VAL A 78 1.62 -7.45 16.90
N THR A 79 0.72 -6.85 17.69
CA THR A 79 0.72 -6.98 19.15
C THR A 79 0.63 -8.44 19.58
N GLN A 80 -0.31 -9.21 19.01
CA GLN A 80 -0.44 -10.64 19.33
C GLN A 80 0.85 -11.43 19.02
N LEU A 81 1.52 -11.11 17.91
CA LEU A 81 2.76 -11.80 17.53
C LEU A 81 3.96 -11.41 18.39
N VAL A 82 4.01 -10.16 18.87
CA VAL A 82 5.02 -9.71 19.83
C VAL A 82 4.79 -10.40 21.19
N ASP A 83 3.56 -10.43 21.68
CA ASP A 83 3.20 -11.08 22.95
C ASP A 83 3.49 -12.58 22.93
N ALA A 84 3.21 -13.23 21.79
CA ALA A 84 3.56 -14.62 21.53
C ALA A 84 5.06 -14.86 21.25
N LYS A 85 5.89 -13.81 21.26
CA LYS A 85 7.34 -13.85 20.97
C LYS A 85 7.68 -14.43 19.60
N VAL A 86 6.77 -14.33 18.64
CA VAL A 86 6.98 -14.74 17.24
C VAL A 86 7.81 -13.70 16.50
N ILE A 87 7.62 -12.42 16.83
CA ILE A 87 8.38 -11.28 16.28
C ILE A 87 8.84 -10.36 17.41
N MET A 88 9.88 -9.57 17.16
CA MET A 88 10.36 -8.54 18.10
C MET A 88 9.59 -7.23 17.93
N ALA A 89 9.44 -6.43 18.98
CA ALA A 89 8.78 -5.12 18.90
C ALA A 89 9.51 -4.12 17.97
N SER A 90 10.79 -4.35 17.69
CA SER A 90 11.62 -3.48 16.84
C SER A 90 11.60 -3.83 15.36
N VAL A 91 10.74 -4.76 14.91
CA VAL A 91 10.67 -5.14 13.48
C VAL A 91 9.96 -4.07 12.65
N ILE A 92 10.47 -3.85 11.44
CA ILE A 92 9.79 -2.99 10.46
C ILE A 92 8.54 -3.72 9.97
N THR A 93 7.37 -3.11 10.22
CA THR A 93 6.09 -3.60 9.73
C THR A 93 5.68 -2.80 8.50
N VAL A 94 5.31 -3.51 7.43
CA VAL A 94 4.71 -2.92 6.23
C VAL A 94 3.32 -3.48 6.09
N SER A 95 2.35 -2.60 5.83
CA SER A 95 0.97 -2.95 5.51
C SER A 95 0.76 -2.95 3.99
N LEU A 96 0.17 -4.02 3.45
CA LEU A 96 -0.29 -4.12 2.07
C LEU A 96 -1.73 -4.64 2.07
N PRO A 97 -2.75 -3.79 1.85
CA PRO A 97 -4.15 -4.21 1.84
C PRO A 97 -4.47 -5.32 0.82
N ALA A 98 -5.38 -6.22 1.18
CA ALA A 98 -5.76 -7.35 0.32
C ALA A 98 -6.38 -6.93 -1.03
N ASN A 99 -6.94 -5.73 -1.13
CA ASN A 99 -7.57 -5.17 -2.33
C ASN A 99 -6.57 -4.59 -3.35
N GLU A 100 -5.26 -4.72 -3.11
CA GLU A 100 -4.19 -4.23 -3.99
C GLU A 100 -3.36 -5.38 -4.61
N PRO A 101 -3.97 -6.35 -5.33
CA PRO A 101 -3.28 -7.55 -5.83
C PRO A 101 -2.19 -7.30 -6.87
N LEU A 102 -2.22 -6.13 -7.51
CA LEU A 102 -1.31 -5.74 -8.58
C LEU A 102 -0.21 -4.79 -8.09
N PHE A 103 -0.12 -4.50 -6.79
CA PHE A 103 0.91 -3.62 -6.27
C PHE A 103 2.31 -4.25 -6.46
N PRO A 104 3.24 -3.60 -7.19
CA PRO A 104 4.54 -4.20 -7.49
C PRO A 104 5.38 -4.40 -6.23
N GLY A 105 5.82 -5.63 -5.96
CA GLY A 105 6.67 -5.94 -4.80
C GLY A 105 8.00 -5.17 -4.78
N CYS A 106 8.52 -4.76 -5.94
CA CYS A 106 9.73 -3.93 -6.04
C CYS A 106 9.55 -2.54 -5.39
N HIS A 107 8.35 -1.96 -5.45
CA HIS A 107 8.06 -0.66 -4.83
C HIS A 107 8.06 -0.76 -3.31
N ILE A 108 7.57 -1.88 -2.78
CA ILE A 108 7.61 -2.19 -1.35
C ILE A 108 9.07 -2.33 -0.90
N LYS A 109 9.88 -3.08 -1.64
CA LYS A 109 11.31 -3.24 -1.34
C LYS A 109 12.04 -1.90 -1.33
N GLN A 110 11.73 -1.04 -2.30
CA GLN A 110 12.30 0.31 -2.35
C GLN A 110 11.85 1.17 -1.16
N LEU A 111 10.56 1.12 -0.79
CA LEU A 111 10.02 1.83 0.38
C LEU A 111 10.78 1.47 1.65
N VAL A 112 10.99 0.17 1.91
CA VAL A 112 11.72 -0.29 3.11
C VAL A 112 13.17 0.19 3.07
N GLY A 113 13.84 0.12 1.92
CA GLY A 113 15.22 0.61 1.78
C GLY A 113 15.36 2.13 1.91
N ASP A 114 14.31 2.89 1.61
CA ASP A 114 14.26 4.34 1.83
C ASP A 114 13.90 4.69 3.28
N PHE A 115 13.06 3.89 3.93
CA PHE A 115 12.69 4.03 5.35
C PHE A 115 13.91 3.87 6.26
N ASP A 116 14.71 2.83 6.06
CA ASP A 116 15.89 2.53 6.88
C ASP A 116 16.95 3.66 6.88
N LYS A 117 16.93 4.50 5.84
CA LYS A 117 17.86 5.64 5.70
C LYS A 117 17.34 6.94 6.29
N ARG A 118 16.09 6.97 6.76
CA ARG A 118 15.39 8.18 7.18
C ARG A 118 15.00 8.08 8.65
N ALA A 119 15.16 9.16 9.39
CA ALA A 119 14.65 9.27 10.76
C ALA A 119 13.14 9.54 10.72
N ALA A 120 12.34 8.50 10.48
CA ALA A 120 10.88 8.57 10.49
C ALA A 120 10.32 7.31 11.17
N ASP A 121 9.26 7.48 11.97
CA ASP A 121 8.59 6.35 12.63
C ASP A 121 7.61 5.64 11.68
N MET A 122 7.20 6.30 10.60
CA MET A 122 6.27 5.78 9.60
C MET A 122 6.56 6.36 8.21
N ALA A 123 6.40 5.55 7.17
CA ALA A 123 6.45 5.98 5.77
C ALA A 123 5.30 5.38 4.96
N THR A 124 4.94 6.08 3.88
CA THR A 124 3.91 5.65 2.92
C THR A 124 4.32 6.00 1.49
N VAL A 125 3.66 5.41 0.51
CA VAL A 125 3.88 5.65 -0.91
C VAL A 125 2.75 6.52 -1.47
N ALA A 126 3.10 7.48 -2.30
CA ALA A 126 2.14 8.29 -3.06
C ALA A 126 2.60 8.41 -4.53
N VAL A 127 1.64 8.61 -5.44
CA VAL A 127 1.92 8.79 -6.87
C VAL A 127 2.03 10.29 -7.18
N GLN A 128 3.11 10.70 -7.84
CA GLN A 128 3.42 12.12 -8.11
C GLN A 128 2.59 12.74 -9.25
N HIS A 129 2.07 11.92 -10.16
CA HIS A 129 1.33 12.39 -11.33
C HIS A 129 -0.10 11.88 -11.23
N VAL A 130 -0.98 12.77 -10.77
CA VAL A 130 -2.43 12.55 -10.77
C VAL A 130 -3.05 13.40 -11.86
N SER A 131 -4.01 12.83 -12.59
CA SER A 131 -4.80 13.61 -13.56
C SER A 131 -5.71 14.60 -12.84
N ASP A 132 -6.19 15.62 -13.55
CA ASP A 132 -7.14 16.58 -12.99
C ASP A 132 -8.42 15.87 -12.48
N ALA A 133 -8.85 14.80 -13.16
CA ALA A 133 -9.96 13.97 -12.72
C ALA A 133 -9.67 13.25 -11.39
N GLN A 134 -8.47 12.67 -11.23
CA GLN A 134 -8.06 12.02 -9.97
C GLN A 134 -7.87 13.03 -8.83
N ALA A 135 -7.41 14.24 -9.15
CA ALA A 135 -7.30 15.33 -8.19
C ALA A 135 -8.68 15.82 -7.70
N ALA A 136 -9.70 15.75 -8.55
CA ALA A 136 -11.07 16.11 -8.19
C ALA A 136 -11.84 14.99 -7.46
N ASP A 137 -11.45 13.72 -7.61
CA ASP A 137 -12.18 12.57 -7.07
C ASP A 137 -12.07 12.44 -5.54
N PRO A 138 -13.15 12.63 -4.75
CA PRO A 138 -13.10 12.52 -3.29
C PRO A 138 -12.81 11.11 -2.78
N GLY A 139 -12.95 10.06 -3.61
CA GLY A 139 -12.57 8.69 -3.28
C GLY A 139 -11.05 8.51 -3.19
N ILE A 140 -10.27 9.40 -3.81
CA ILE A 140 -8.81 9.36 -3.80
C ILE A 140 -8.29 10.32 -2.73
N VAL A 141 -7.42 9.82 -1.85
CA VAL A 141 -6.68 10.65 -0.88
C VAL A 141 -5.45 11.25 -1.55
N LYS A 142 -5.28 12.57 -1.42
CA LYS A 142 -4.15 13.33 -1.91
C LYS A 142 -3.24 13.67 -0.74
N THR A 143 -1.97 13.90 -1.02
CA THR A 143 -1.01 14.38 -0.04
C THR A 143 -0.16 15.50 -0.60
N VAL A 144 0.19 16.46 0.25
CA VAL A 144 1.22 17.46 -0.03
C VAL A 144 2.43 17.14 0.82
N THR A 145 3.61 17.30 0.24
CA THR A 145 4.88 17.00 0.90
C THR A 145 5.77 18.24 0.93
N ASP A 146 6.68 18.30 1.89
CA ASP A 146 7.77 19.26 1.80
C ASP A 146 8.72 18.84 0.66
N LYS A 147 9.54 19.78 0.18
CA LYS A 147 10.96 19.62 0.43
C LYS A 147 11.49 18.20 0.26
N TYR A 148 11.76 17.62 1.42
CA TYR A 148 12.39 16.36 1.80
C TYR A 148 11.49 15.13 1.58
N GLY A 149 10.29 15.31 1.04
CA GLY A 149 9.30 14.25 0.84
C GLY A 149 8.61 13.84 2.15
N ARG A 150 8.66 14.68 3.19
CA ARG A 150 7.84 14.46 4.40
C ARG A 150 6.42 14.90 4.09
N ALA A 151 5.46 14.03 4.38
CA ALA A 151 4.05 14.38 4.24
C ALA A 151 3.70 15.52 5.21
N LEU A 152 3.17 16.61 4.65
CA LEU A 152 2.69 17.75 5.43
C LEU A 152 1.21 17.55 5.78
N TYR A 153 0.43 17.02 4.83
CA TYR A 153 -1.01 16.89 4.99
C TYR A 153 -1.60 15.84 4.03
N PHE A 154 -2.69 15.20 4.45
CA PHE A 154 -3.51 14.29 3.64
C PHE A 154 -4.94 14.82 3.57
N SER A 155 -5.59 14.75 2.41
CA SER A 155 -6.97 15.19 2.23
C SER A 155 -7.68 14.47 1.09
N ARG A 156 -9.00 14.35 1.18
CA ARG A 156 -9.85 13.97 0.05
C ARG A 156 -10.18 15.16 -0.86
N SER A 157 -10.08 16.39 -0.34
CA SER A 157 -10.21 17.62 -1.13
C SER A 157 -9.08 17.75 -2.15
N SER A 158 -9.35 18.48 -3.23
CA SER A 158 -8.32 18.81 -4.22
C SER A 158 -7.26 19.72 -3.59
N ILE A 159 -6.05 19.19 -3.41
CA ILE A 159 -4.88 19.89 -2.87
C ILE A 159 -3.66 19.66 -3.76
N PRO A 160 -2.75 20.64 -3.90
CA PRO A 160 -2.84 22.00 -3.37
C PRO A 160 -3.92 22.82 -4.10
N CYS A 161 -4.57 23.73 -3.38
CA CYS A 161 -5.53 24.65 -4.01
C CYS A 161 -4.76 25.60 -4.95
N MET A 162 -4.89 25.39 -6.27
CA MET A 162 -4.31 26.30 -7.24
C MET A 162 -5.17 27.56 -7.31
N ALA A 163 -4.70 28.65 -6.70
CA ALA A 163 -5.30 29.96 -6.86
C ALA A 163 -5.26 30.35 -8.35
N GLY A 164 -6.42 30.27 -9.03
CA GLY A 164 -6.56 30.62 -10.44
C GLY A 164 -7.09 29.52 -11.38
N HIS A 165 -7.47 28.33 -10.90
CA HIS A 165 -8.07 27.30 -11.76
C HIS A 165 -9.51 27.68 -12.17
N GLN A 166 -9.62 28.43 -13.26
CA GLN A 166 -10.86 28.60 -14.05
C GLN A 166 -10.98 27.38 -14.98
N PRO A 167 -12.12 26.65 -15.02
CA PRO A 167 -12.23 25.33 -15.65
C PRO A 167 -12.16 25.31 -17.19
N ASN A 168 -11.77 26.40 -17.87
CA ASN A 168 -11.87 26.48 -19.33
C ASN A 168 -10.83 27.42 -20.00
N MET A 169 -9.53 27.18 -19.78
CA MET A 169 -8.48 27.78 -20.62
C MET A 169 -7.53 26.71 -21.20
N PRO A 170 -7.17 26.79 -22.50
CA PRO A 170 -6.14 25.94 -23.06
C PRO A 170 -4.78 26.29 -22.43
N ARG A 171 -4.11 25.29 -21.85
CA ARG A 171 -2.79 25.43 -21.23
C ARG A 171 -1.73 25.71 -22.30
N SER A 172 -1.03 26.84 -22.19
CA SER A 172 0.24 27.09 -22.89
C SER A 172 1.40 26.48 -22.10
N PRO A 173 2.46 25.93 -22.73
CA PRO A 173 3.56 25.30 -22.02
C PRO A 173 4.51 26.37 -21.48
N ALA A 174 4.29 26.81 -20.25
CA ALA A 174 5.24 27.70 -19.56
C ALA A 174 5.46 27.25 -18.11
N ALA A 175 6.69 26.82 -17.89
CA ALA A 175 7.42 26.50 -16.69
C ALA A 175 6.94 27.10 -15.35
N THR A 176 6.80 26.23 -14.35
CA THR A 176 7.05 26.56 -12.93
C THR A 176 7.92 25.46 -12.31
N GLY A 177 9.25 25.63 -12.38
CA GLY A 177 10.21 25.00 -11.43
C GLY A 177 10.24 25.85 -10.15
N PHE A 178 10.51 25.36 -8.94
CA PHE A 178 11.70 24.70 -8.37
C PHE A 178 11.31 24.34 -6.90
N ALA A 179 11.89 23.43 -6.12
CA ALA A 179 13.05 22.57 -6.22
C ALA A 179 12.86 21.32 -5.31
N ARG A 180 13.45 20.22 -5.78
CA ARG A 180 13.69 18.91 -5.17
C ARG A 180 14.02 18.94 -3.67
N CYS A 181 13.47 17.98 -2.94
CA CYS A 181 14.35 16.94 -2.39
C CYS A 181 13.96 15.58 -2.95
N ARG A 182 14.90 14.67 -2.80
CA ARG A 182 14.84 13.35 -3.40
C ARG A 182 13.78 12.48 -2.71
N PHE A 183 12.58 12.50 -3.25
CA PHE A 183 11.95 11.25 -3.65
C PHE A 183 12.98 10.47 -4.46
N SER A 184 13.09 9.15 -4.30
CA SER A 184 13.80 8.39 -5.32
C SER A 184 13.21 8.80 -6.67
N PRO A 185 13.97 9.48 -7.55
CA PRO A 185 13.49 9.93 -8.85
C PRO A 185 13.41 8.76 -9.83
N ALA A 186 13.35 7.53 -9.32
CA ALA A 186 12.96 6.41 -10.13
C ALA A 186 11.49 6.66 -10.50
N ALA A 187 11.29 7.32 -11.66
CA ALA A 187 10.38 6.77 -12.64
C ALA A 187 10.49 5.24 -12.49
N PRO A 188 9.40 4.53 -12.15
CA PRO A 188 9.49 3.10 -11.91
C PRO A 188 10.27 2.54 -13.09
N LYS A 189 11.48 2.02 -12.84
CA LYS A 189 12.12 1.20 -13.85
C LYS A 189 11.09 0.11 -14.03
N LEU A 190 10.42 0.13 -15.19
CA LEU A 190 9.47 -0.88 -15.61
C LEU A 190 10.05 -2.20 -15.11
N CYS A 191 9.32 -2.87 -14.21
CA CYS A 191 9.71 -4.20 -13.75
C CYS A 191 10.05 -4.98 -15.01
N GLY A 192 11.34 -5.24 -15.23
CA GLY A 192 11.80 -5.87 -16.45
C GLY A 192 11.07 -7.19 -16.53
N SER A 193 10.30 -7.40 -17.60
CA SER A 193 9.89 -8.74 -17.95
C SER A 193 11.18 -9.50 -18.21
N THR A 194 11.53 -10.41 -17.31
CA THR A 194 12.38 -11.53 -17.67
C THR A 194 11.59 -12.33 -18.70
N ALA A 195 11.76 -11.97 -19.97
CA ALA A 195 11.44 -12.82 -21.09
C ALA A 195 12.01 -14.20 -20.79
N HIS A 196 11.13 -15.17 -20.58
CA HIS A 196 11.49 -16.58 -20.69
C HIS A 196 11.95 -16.79 -22.13
N GLY A 197 13.26 -16.89 -22.31
CA GLY A 197 13.83 -17.46 -23.52
C GLY A 197 13.42 -18.94 -23.58
N ALA A 198 12.67 -19.28 -24.61
CA ALA A 198 12.63 -20.62 -25.17
C ALA A 198 13.69 -20.73 -26.27
#